data_AF-A0A968VV16-F1
#
_entry.id   AF-A0A968VV16-F1
#
_cell.length_a   1.000
_cell.length_b   1.000
_cell.length_c   1.000
_cell.angle_alpha   90.00
_cell.angle_beta   90.00
_cell.angle_gamma   90.00
#
_symmetry.space_group_name_H-M   'P 1'
#
loop_
_entity.id
_entity.type
_entity.pdbx_description
1 polymer ?
#
loop_
_entity_poly.entity_id
_entity_poly.type
_entity_poly.pdbx_seq_one_letter_code
_entity_poly.pdbx_strand_id
1 'polypeptide(L)'
;MSALTLISFLYPLATRIVAAYPMAPLFSAYLGVLLVSGVYVAVGLFASALTESIMLSVIMGLIFNMLLWFISQGAGDAGALTAVLEYMGLGQHFLGFIMGSVKLNSMVFLLSVIGLFVFLTQRVVESSRWR
;
A
#
# COMPACT_ATOMS: atom_id res chain seq x y z
N MET A 1 -4.33 -10.29 -9.33
CA MET A 1 -5.04 -9.38 -8.39
C MET A 1 -6.35 -8.82 -8.94
N SER A 2 -6.39 -8.35 -10.19
CA SER A 2 -7.59 -7.77 -10.83
C SER A 2 -8.81 -8.71 -10.89
N ALA A 3 -8.59 -10.03 -11.00
CA ALA A 3 -9.68 -11.02 -10.97
C ALA A 3 -10.34 -11.15 -9.58
N LEU A 4 -9.56 -11.05 -8.49
CA LEU A 4 -10.09 -11.14 -7.12
C LEU A 4 -10.90 -9.89 -6.74
N THR A 5 -10.47 -8.71 -7.20
CA THR A 5 -11.24 -7.46 -7.03
C THR A 5 -12.57 -7.49 -7.80
N LEU A 6 -12.60 -8.16 -8.96
CA LEU A 6 -13.81 -8.39 -9.75
C LEU A 6 -14.78 -9.36 -9.04
N ILE A 7 -14.26 -10.43 -8.43
CA ILE A 7 -15.06 -11.39 -7.66
C ILE A 7 -15.59 -10.77 -6.37
N SER A 8 -14.79 -9.94 -5.68
CA SER A 8 -15.27 -9.15 -4.53
C SER A 8 -16.35 -8.14 -4.91
N PHE A 9 -16.44 -7.72 -6.18
CA PHE A 9 -17.48 -6.81 -6.69
C PHE A 9 -18.85 -7.49 -6.87
N LEU A 10 -18.88 -8.83 -7.04
CA LEU A 10 -20.13 -9.60 -7.09
C LEU A 10 -20.83 -9.66 -5.73
N TYR A 11 -20.07 -9.65 -4.63
CA TYR A 11 -20.60 -9.72 -3.27
C TYR A 11 -21.45 -8.50 -2.85
N PRO A 12 -21.01 -7.24 -3.03
CA PRO A 12 -21.81 -6.06 -2.72
C PRO A 12 -22.97 -5.86 -3.70
N LEU A 13 -22.94 -6.48 -4.88
CA LEU A 13 -24.06 -6.46 -5.82
C LEU A 13 -25.18 -7.40 -5.34
N ALA A 14 -24.84 -8.57 -4.80
CA ALA A 14 -25.78 -9.51 -4.20
C ALA A 14 -26.43 -8.98 -2.91
N THR A 15 -25.70 -8.20 -2.11
CA THR A 15 -26.24 -7.62 -0.86
C THR A 15 -27.07 -6.34 -1.06
N ARG A 16 -27.13 -5.78 -2.28
CA ARG A 16 -28.03 -4.63 -2.62
C ARG A 16 -29.50 -4.91 -2.35
N ILE A 17 -29.88 -6.19 -2.31
CA ILE A 17 -31.27 -6.63 -2.12
C ILE A 17 -31.65 -6.61 -0.63
N VAL A 18 -30.68 -6.59 0.29
CA VAL A 18 -30.89 -6.77 1.74
C VAL A 18 -30.56 -5.53 2.57
N ALA A 19 -29.64 -4.67 2.12
CA ALA A 19 -29.25 -3.46 2.87
C ALA A 19 -29.05 -2.25 1.94
N ALA A 20 -29.65 -1.11 2.30
CA ALA A 20 -29.37 0.20 1.69
C ALA A 20 -27.95 0.64 2.11
N TYR A 21 -26.93 0.04 1.51
CA TYR A 21 -25.54 0.31 1.87
C TYR A 21 -25.09 1.64 1.25
N PRO A 22 -24.49 2.56 2.03
CA PRO A 22 -23.97 3.81 1.48
C PRO A 22 -22.85 3.49 0.48
N MET A 23 -23.01 3.93 -0.77
CA MET A 23 -22.05 3.65 -1.85
C MET A 23 -20.67 4.29 -1.61
N ALA A 24 -20.61 5.38 -0.83
CA ALA A 24 -19.38 6.13 -0.61
C ALA A 24 -18.26 5.30 0.08
N PRO A 25 -18.52 4.58 1.20
CA PRO A 25 -17.55 3.66 1.79
C PRO A 25 -17.10 2.49 0.89
N LEU A 26 -17.95 2.02 -0.01
CA LEU A 26 -17.57 0.96 -0.96
C LEU A 26 -16.51 1.48 -1.93
N PHE A 27 -16.78 2.60 -2.60
CA PHE A 27 -15.84 3.18 -3.55
C PHE A 27 -14.52 3.59 -2.89
N SER A 28 -14.56 4.12 -1.66
CA SER A 28 -13.34 4.47 -0.92
C SER A 28 -12.51 3.24 -0.56
N ALA A 29 -13.13 2.14 -0.16
CA ALA A 29 -12.44 0.91 0.18
C ALA A 29 -11.76 0.30 -1.04
N TYR A 30 -12.45 0.26 -2.19
CA TYR A 30 -11.87 -0.20 -3.46
C TYR A 30 -10.67 0.65 -3.89
N LEU A 31 -10.81 1.98 -3.81
CA LEU A 31 -9.72 2.90 -4.12
C LEU A 31 -8.53 2.69 -3.17
N GLY A 32 -8.78 2.52 -1.87
CA GLY A 32 -7.75 2.21 -0.87
C GLY A 32 -7.00 0.91 -1.18
N VAL A 33 -7.71 -0.17 -1.52
CA VAL A 33 -7.10 -1.45 -1.90
C VAL A 33 -6.22 -1.30 -3.15
N LEU A 34 -6.68 -0.56 -4.16
CA LEU A 34 -5.89 -0.32 -5.37
C LEU A 34 -4.60 0.44 -5.04
N LEU A 35 -4.67 1.52 -4.28
CA LEU A 35 -3.47 2.31 -3.92
C LEU A 35 -2.49 1.50 -3.06
N VAL A 36 -2.97 0.79 -2.04
CA VAL A 36 -2.11 -0.03 -1.18
C VAL A 36 -1.46 -1.17 -1.98
N SER A 37 -2.21 -1.82 -2.88
CA SER A 37 -1.63 -2.84 -3.77
C SER A 37 -0.55 -2.25 -4.69
N GLY A 38 -0.72 -1.02 -5.16
CA GLY A 38 0.28 -0.29 -5.93
C GLY A 38 1.58 -0.06 -5.15
N VAL A 39 1.48 0.29 -3.86
CA VAL A 39 2.65 0.40 -2.98
C VAL A 39 3.39 -0.93 -2.89
N TYR A 40 2.68 -2.02 -2.65
CA TYR A 40 3.29 -3.35 -2.51
C TYR A 40 4.00 -3.80 -3.78
N VAL A 41 3.43 -3.50 -4.95
CA VAL A 41 4.05 -3.78 -6.24
C VAL A 41 5.30 -2.92 -6.45
N ALA A 42 5.25 -1.61 -6.14
CA ALA A 42 6.41 -0.73 -6.27
C ALA A 42 7.59 -1.15 -5.38
N VAL A 43 7.30 -1.54 -4.13
CA VAL A 43 8.30 -2.03 -3.17
C VAL A 43 8.89 -3.37 -3.63
N GLY A 44 8.05 -4.30 -4.10
CA GLY A 44 8.52 -5.58 -4.63
C GLY A 44 9.38 -5.41 -5.88
N LEU A 45 9.04 -4.46 -6.76
CA LEU A 45 9.82 -4.14 -7.94
C LEU A 45 11.19 -3.57 -7.57
N PHE A 46 11.27 -2.72 -6.55
CA PHE A 46 12.53 -2.20 -6.02
C PHE A 46 13.41 -3.32 -5.45
N ALA A 47 12.84 -4.24 -4.66
CA ALA A 47 13.56 -5.39 -4.13
C ALA A 47 14.11 -6.31 -5.24
N SER A 48 13.32 -6.51 -6.31
CA SER A 48 13.74 -7.27 -7.48
C SER A 48 14.82 -6.57 -8.30
N ALA A 49 14.84 -5.24 -8.36
CA ALA A 49 15.89 -4.51 -9.06
C ALA A 49 17.24 -4.57 -8.32
N LEU A 50 17.21 -4.77 -6.99
CA LEU A 50 18.43 -4.83 -6.17
C LEU A 50 19.10 -6.21 -6.17
N THR A 51 18.40 -7.26 -6.57
CA THR A 51 18.86 -8.64 -6.41
C THR A 51 18.73 -9.44 -7.72
N GLU A 52 19.76 -10.21 -8.07
CA GLU A 52 19.73 -11.09 -9.25
C GLU A 52 19.04 -12.43 -8.95
N SER A 53 18.93 -12.80 -7.67
CA SER A 53 18.29 -14.04 -7.24
C SER A 53 16.82 -13.82 -6.88
N ILE A 54 15.93 -14.61 -7.52
CA ILE A 54 14.48 -14.62 -7.27
C ILE A 54 14.17 -14.83 -5.78
N MET A 55 14.93 -15.70 -5.11
CA MET A 55 14.68 -16.03 -3.70
C MET A 55 14.95 -14.83 -2.78
N LEU A 56 16.06 -14.11 -3.01
CA LEU A 56 16.39 -12.90 -2.24
C LEU A 56 15.42 -11.76 -2.54
N SER A 57 15.02 -11.58 -3.80
CA SER A 57 14.02 -10.60 -4.22
C SER A 57 12.69 -10.76 -3.46
N VAL A 58 12.17 -11.99 -3.40
CA VAL A 58 10.90 -12.28 -2.70
C VAL A 58 11.01 -12.03 -1.21
N ILE A 59 12.10 -12.49 -0.56
CA ILE A 59 12.31 -12.30 0.87
C ILE A 59 12.45 -10.80 1.21
N MET A 60 13.25 -10.04 0.45
CA MET A 60 13.38 -8.60 0.65
C MET A 60 12.06 -7.85 0.44
N GLY A 61 11.32 -8.17 -0.62
CA GLY A 61 10.02 -7.57 -0.88
C GLY A 61 9.01 -7.83 0.23
N LEU A 62 9.04 -9.02 0.83
CA LEU A 62 8.22 -9.36 1.99
C LEU A 62 8.63 -8.54 3.22
N ILE A 63 9.92 -8.49 3.54
CA ILE A 63 10.45 -7.76 4.69
C ILE A 63 10.12 -6.27 4.58
N PHE A 64 10.34 -5.65 3.42
CA PHE A 64 10.01 -4.23 3.22
C PHE A 64 8.52 -3.95 3.38
N ASN A 65 7.64 -4.82 2.86
CA ASN A 65 6.20 -4.67 3.05
C ASN A 65 5.79 -4.82 4.52
N MET A 66 6.37 -5.78 5.24
CA MET A 66 6.10 -5.93 6.67
C MET A 66 6.56 -4.70 7.45
N LEU A 67 7.75 -4.17 7.16
CA LEU A 67 8.26 -2.95 7.81
C LEU A 67 7.33 -1.77 7.59
N LEU A 68 6.87 -1.54 6.36
CA LEU A 68 5.93 -0.48 6.02
C LEU A 68 4.58 -0.63 6.74
N TRP A 69 4.11 -1.85 6.94
CA TRP A 69 2.86 -2.11 7.67
C TRP A 69 2.99 -1.90 9.18
N PHE A 70 4.09 -2.36 9.77
CA PHE A 70 4.29 -2.32 11.23
C PHE A 70 4.94 -1.03 11.75
N ILE A 71 5.34 -0.11 10.86
CA ILE A 71 6.02 1.14 11.24
C ILE A 71 5.24 1.97 12.28
N SER A 72 3.90 2.00 12.18
CA SER A 72 3.06 2.72 13.14
C SER A 72 2.84 1.96 14.45
N GLN A 73 2.93 0.63 14.44
CA GLN A 73 2.76 -0.19 15.65
C GLN A 73 4.02 -0.24 16.50
N GLY A 74 5.20 -0.05 15.90
CA GLY A 74 6.48 0.04 16.61
C GLY A 74 6.72 1.39 17.31
N ALA A 75 5.81 2.35 17.18
CA ALA A 75 5.97 3.72 17.69
C ALA A 75 5.77 3.88 19.21
N GLY A 76 5.50 2.77 19.92
CA GLY A 76 4.90 2.68 21.25
C GLY A 76 5.62 3.33 22.43
N ASP A 77 6.70 4.09 22.23
CA ASP A 77 7.33 4.91 23.28
C ASP A 77 8.21 6.06 22.72
N ALA A 78 8.07 6.42 21.44
CA ALA A 78 9.01 7.30 20.74
C ALA A 78 8.76 8.83 20.94
N GLY A 79 7.90 9.24 21.88
CA GLY A 79 7.62 10.65 22.18
C GLY A 79 7.20 11.46 20.96
N ALA A 80 7.97 12.50 20.60
CA ALA A 80 7.69 13.35 19.44
C ALA A 80 7.77 12.63 18.08
N LEU A 81 8.52 11.52 18.00
CA LEU A 81 8.62 10.69 16.80
C LEU A 81 7.39 9.78 16.63
N THR A 82 6.61 9.55 17.68
CA THR A 82 5.40 8.72 17.62
C THR A 82 4.39 9.27 16.63
N ALA A 83 4.17 10.60 16.62
CA ALA A 83 3.24 11.23 15.68
C ALA A 83 3.67 11.09 14.21
N VAL A 84 4.98 11.12 13.94
CA VAL A 84 5.53 10.93 12.58
C VAL A 84 5.42 9.48 12.16
N LEU A 85 5.73 8.54 13.05
CA LEU A 85 5.65 7.10 12.78
C LEU A 85 4.20 6.62 12.62
N GLU A 86 3.26 7.18 13.38
CA GLU A 86 1.82 6.96 13.19
C GLU A 86 1.33 7.50 11.84
N TYR A 87 1.79 8.69 11.46
CA TYR A 87 1.48 9.28 10.15
C TYR A 87 2.09 8.48 8.99
N MET A 88 3.23 7.82 9.19
CA MET A 88 3.83 6.94 8.18
C MET A 88 3.16 5.55 8.09
N GLY A 89 2.22 5.25 9.00
CA GLY A 89 1.51 3.98 9.08
C GLY A 89 0.60 3.72 7.90
N LEU A 90 1.03 2.84 7.00
CA LEU A 90 0.20 2.37 5.88
C LEU A 90 -1.13 1.76 6.34
N GLY A 91 -1.12 1.05 7.47
CA GLY A 91 -2.31 0.46 8.07
C GLY A 91 -3.35 1.50 8.52
N GLN A 92 -2.92 2.63 9.09
CA GLN A 92 -3.82 3.69 9.55
C GLN A 92 -4.50 4.40 8.37
N HIS A 93 -3.73 4.70 7.32
CA HIS A 93 -4.30 5.25 6.10
C HIS A 93 -5.29 4.27 5.46
N PHE A 94 -4.97 2.97 5.43
CA PHE A 94 -5.84 1.94 4.87
C PHE A 94 -7.16 1.77 5.65
N LEU A 95 -7.11 1.78 6.99
CA LEU A 95 -8.31 1.76 7.84
C LEU A 95 -9.22 2.96 7.56
N GLY A 96 -8.64 4.15 7.33
CA GLY A 96 -9.38 5.34 6.93
C GLY A 96 -10.15 5.17 5.62
N PHE A 97 -9.58 4.45 4.64
CA PHE A 97 -10.26 4.13 3.38
C PHE A 97 -11.40 3.11 3.57
N ILE A 98 -11.21 2.10 4.42
CA ILE A 98 -12.23 1.10 4.75
C ILE A 98 -13.44 1.76 5.43
N MET A 99 -13.20 2.72 6.33
CA MET A 99 -14.25 3.43 7.05
C MET A 99 -15.00 4.48 6.22
N GLY A 100 -14.67 4.68 4.94
CA GLY A 100 -15.32 5.70 4.10
C GLY A 100 -14.69 7.09 4.15
N SER A 101 -13.65 7.30 4.96
CA SER A 101 -13.00 8.60 5.14
C SER A 101 -11.84 8.80 4.15
N VAL A 102 -12.16 9.13 2.90
CA VAL A 102 -11.14 9.49 1.89
C VAL A 102 -10.59 10.87 2.19
N LYS A 103 -9.42 10.93 2.84
CA LYS A 103 -8.67 12.17 3.01
C LYS A 103 -7.62 12.30 1.90
N LEU A 104 -7.53 13.49 1.31
CA LEU A 104 -6.49 13.86 0.33
C LEU A 104 -5.08 13.55 0.85
N ASN A 105 -4.87 13.76 2.16
CA ASN A 105 -3.62 13.48 2.84
C ASN A 105 -3.16 12.02 2.67
N SER A 106 -4.07 11.05 2.89
CA SER A 106 -3.78 9.62 2.70
C SER A 106 -3.50 9.26 1.25
N MET A 107 -4.23 9.86 0.30
CA MET A 107 -4.02 9.63 -1.13
C MET A 107 -2.66 10.14 -1.59
N VAL A 108 -2.29 11.36 -1.19
CA VAL A 108 -1.00 11.96 -1.52
C VAL A 108 0.14 11.18 -0.88
N PHE A 109 -0.01 10.72 0.37
CA PHE A 109 0.99 9.89 1.03
C PHE A 109 1.23 8.58 0.27
N LEU A 110 0.18 7.82 -0.05
CA LEU A 110 0.28 6.56 -0.79
C LEU A 110 0.89 6.75 -2.18
N LEU A 111 0.47 7.77 -2.92
CA LEU A 111 1.04 8.08 -4.23
C LEU A 111 2.51 8.51 -4.15
N SER A 112 2.89 9.25 -3.11
CA SER A 112 4.28 9.65 -2.89
C SER A 112 5.17 8.45 -2.61
N VAL A 113 4.70 7.49 -1.80
CA VAL A 113 5.41 6.23 -1.53
C VAL A 113 5.58 5.41 -2.82
N ILE A 114 4.51 5.26 -3.62
CA ILE A 114 4.60 4.58 -4.93
C ILE A 114 5.65 5.25 -5.81
N GLY A 115 5.55 6.57 -5.96
CA GLY A 115 6.49 7.35 -6.79
C GLY A 115 7.93 7.22 -6.32
N LEU A 116 8.18 7.26 -5.02
CA LEU A 116 9.50 7.13 -4.42
C LEU A 116 10.13 5.75 -4.72
N PHE A 117 9.39 4.65 -4.51
CA PHE A 117 9.91 3.31 -4.78
C PHE A 117 10.09 3.02 -6.27
N VAL A 118 9.20 3.52 -7.14
CA VAL A 118 9.36 3.42 -8.60
C VAL A 118 10.58 4.23 -9.06
N PHE A 119 10.77 5.44 -8.54
CA PHE A 119 11.93 6.26 -8.84
C PHE A 119 13.24 5.59 -8.38
N LEU A 120 13.26 5.04 -7.17
CA LEU A 120 14.41 4.28 -6.67
C LEU A 120 14.70 3.05 -7.54
N THR A 121 13.66 2.34 -7.97
CA THR A 121 13.80 1.21 -8.90
C THR A 121 14.48 1.65 -10.20
N GLN A 122 14.01 2.75 -10.81
CA GLN A 122 14.62 3.30 -12.02
C GLN A 122 16.10 3.63 -11.83
N ARG A 123 16.46 4.24 -10.70
CA ARG A 123 17.86 4.58 -10.38
C ARG A 123 18.74 3.34 -10.19
N VAL A 124 18.23 2.30 -9.53
CA VAL A 124 18.97 1.04 -9.36
C VAL A 124 19.23 0.38 -10.72
N VAL A 125 18.21 0.30 -11.57
CA VAL A 125 18.31 -0.28 -12.93
C VAL A 125 19.26 0.54 -13.82
N GLU A 126 19.24 1.87 -13.72
CA GLU A 126 20.17 2.72 -14.46
C GLU A 126 21.63 2.50 -14.00
N SER A 127 21.83 2.37 -12.69
CA SER A 127 23.16 2.12 -12.11
C SER A 127 23.73 0.75 -12.47
N SER A 128 22.90 -0.29 -12.55
CA SER A 128 23.34 -1.64 -12.95
C SER A 128 23.68 -1.72 -14.43
N ARG A 129 23.04 -0.89 -15.27
CA ARG A 129 23.35 -0.78 -16.70
C ARG A 129 24.71 -0.13 -16.99
N TRP A 130 25.20 0.72 -16.08
CA TRP A 130 26.45 1.48 -16.26
C TRP A 130 27.64 0.83 -15.53
N ARG A 131 27.40 -0.31 -14.87
CA ARG A 131 28.45 -1.24 -14.44
C ARG A 131 28.72 -2.25 -15.55
#